data_AF-A0A8X8AZG7-F1
#
_entry.id   AF-A0A8X8AZG7-F1
#
_cell.length_a   1.000
_cell.length_b   1.000
_cell.length_c   1.000
_cell.angle_alpha   90.00
_cell.angle_beta   90.00
_cell.angle_gamma   90.00
#
_symmetry.space_group_name_H-M   'P 1'
#
loop_
_entity.id
_entity.type
_entity.pdbx_description
1 polymer ?
#
loop_
_entity_poly.entity_id
_entity_poly.type
_entity_poly.pdbx_seq_one_letter_code
_entity_poly.pdbx_strand_id
1 'polypeptide(L)'
;MMATAKYATAKIHVWWDMKNCPVPEGCYAGRVRPSLEAAFKERGYSGPVSITAYGDQTQTPGHILQGLFSTGVSVAQTRPVSTHYIMHRDMVEWRGQNPPPATMMIISDEVPGVFDWDLLRLQQRTLYNLFLAYSVEPEVVILLCTSEEWC
;
A
#
# COMPACT_ATOMS: atom_id res chain seq x y z
N MET A 1 3.47 -14.12 6.89
CA MET A 1 4.57 -14.92 6.31
C MET A 1 5.90 -14.21 6.51
N MET A 2 6.94 -14.95 6.92
CA MET A 2 8.30 -14.43 7.01
C MET A 2 8.91 -14.22 5.62
N ALA A 3 9.76 -13.20 5.47
CA ALA A 3 10.47 -12.91 4.24
C ALA A 3 11.37 -14.09 3.86
N THR A 4 11.27 -14.52 2.61
CA THR A 4 12.30 -15.40 2.04
C THR A 4 13.54 -14.57 1.71
N ALA A 5 14.70 -15.23 1.59
CA ALA A 5 15.97 -14.56 1.27
C ALA A 5 15.88 -13.66 0.02
N LYS A 6 15.02 -14.03 -0.93
CA LYS A 6 14.75 -13.27 -2.16
C LYS A 6 14.08 -11.93 -1.92
N TYR A 7 13.19 -11.82 -0.93
CA TYR A 7 12.42 -10.60 -0.66
C TYR A 7 12.91 -9.80 0.55
N ALA A 8 13.75 -10.40 1.40
CA ALA A 8 14.21 -9.79 2.65
C ALA A 8 14.79 -8.37 2.45
N THR A 9 15.60 -8.14 1.44
CA THR A 9 16.22 -6.83 1.16
C THR A 9 15.63 -6.13 -0.07
N ALA A 10 14.58 -6.70 -0.67
CA ALA A 10 13.95 -6.17 -1.88
C ALA A 10 13.16 -4.88 -1.58
N LYS A 11 13.03 -4.00 -2.58
CA LYS A 11 12.29 -2.75 -2.45
C LYS A 11 10.82 -3.04 -2.08
N ILE A 12 10.28 -2.22 -1.18
CA ILE A 12 8.88 -2.26 -0.78
C ILE A 12 8.23 -0.95 -1.19
N HIS A 13 7.09 -1.02 -1.89
CA HIS A 13 6.27 0.14 -2.15
C HIS A 13 4.84 -0.08 -1.65
N VAL A 14 4.33 0.92 -0.94
CA VAL A 14 2.99 0.93 -0.34
C VAL A 14 2.15 1.95 -1.10
N TRP A 15 1.02 1.50 -1.66
CA TRP A 15 -0.01 2.35 -2.23
C TRP A 15 -1.19 2.38 -1.27
N TRP A 16 -1.53 3.55 -0.79
CA TRP A 16 -2.52 3.71 0.26
C TRP A 16 -3.66 4.62 -0.16
N ASP A 17 -4.86 4.06 -0.26
CA ASP A 17 -6.11 4.77 -0.47
C ASP A 17 -6.58 5.39 0.86
N MET A 18 -6.28 6.66 1.09
CA MET A 18 -6.68 7.36 2.32
C MET A 18 -8.18 7.64 2.39
N LYS A 19 -8.91 7.54 1.27
CA LYS A 19 -10.35 7.80 1.25
C LYS A 19 -11.07 6.64 1.90
N ASN A 20 -10.75 5.41 1.49
CA ASN A 20 -11.40 4.22 2.01
C ASN A 20 -10.72 3.70 3.28
N CYS A 21 -9.39 3.85 3.39
CA CYS A 21 -8.64 3.50 4.58
C CYS A 21 -8.02 4.75 5.23
N PRO A 22 -8.82 5.65 5.85
CA PRO A 22 -8.27 6.84 6.49
C PRO A 22 -7.39 6.51 7.70
N VAL A 23 -6.62 7.49 8.17
CA VAL A 23 -5.97 7.38 9.49
C VAL A 23 -7.08 7.27 10.54
N PRO A 24 -7.06 6.24 11.42
CA PRO A 24 -8.07 6.08 12.46
C PRO A 24 -8.17 7.32 13.37
N GLU A 25 -9.37 7.62 13.83
CA GLU A 25 -9.60 8.76 14.72
C GLU A 25 -8.75 8.66 16.00
N GLY A 26 -8.14 9.77 16.40
CA GLY A 26 -7.24 9.82 17.57
C GLY A 26 -5.83 9.29 17.32
N CYS A 27 -5.54 8.70 16.16
CA CYS A 27 -4.19 8.26 15.80
C CYS A 27 -3.36 9.40 15.18
N TYR A 28 -2.11 9.53 15.63
CA TYR A 28 -1.15 10.43 14.99
C TYR A 28 -0.69 9.85 13.66
N ALA A 29 -0.96 10.57 12.55
CA ALA A 29 -0.63 10.14 11.20
C ALA A 29 0.87 9.84 10.99
N GLY A 30 1.77 10.53 11.72
CA GLY A 30 3.20 10.25 11.68
C GLY A 30 3.60 8.90 12.32
N ARG A 31 2.65 8.12 12.85
CA ARG A 31 2.92 6.72 13.26
C ARG A 31 2.77 5.73 12.11
N VAL A 32 2.09 6.08 11.02
CA VAL A 32 1.79 5.13 9.92
C VAL A 32 3.07 4.51 9.36
N ARG A 33 4.04 5.32 8.94
CA ARG A 33 5.31 4.81 8.39
C ARG A 33 6.10 3.98 9.41
N PRO A 34 6.40 4.48 10.63
CA PRO A 34 7.11 3.68 11.62
C PRO A 34 6.44 2.34 11.95
N SER A 35 5.10 2.32 12.03
CA SER A 35 4.35 1.08 12.27
C SER A 35 4.50 0.08 11.11
N LEU A 36 4.36 0.54 9.87
CA LEU A 36 4.55 -0.32 8.68
C LEU A 36 5.98 -0.85 8.61
N GLU A 37 6.99 0.01 8.77
CA GLU A 37 8.40 -0.39 8.75
C GLU A 37 8.75 -1.38 9.88
N ALA A 38 8.21 -1.17 11.08
CA ALA A 38 8.39 -2.10 12.20
C ALA A 38 7.78 -3.46 11.90
N ALA A 39 6.57 -3.50 11.36
CA ALA A 39 5.87 -4.72 11.05
C ALA A 39 6.49 -5.48 9.86
N PHE A 40 7.03 -4.77 8.86
CA PHE A 40 7.87 -5.36 7.81
C PHE A 40 9.14 -5.99 8.41
N LYS A 41 9.83 -5.26 9.29
CA LYS A 41 11.07 -5.74 9.93
C LYS A 41 10.84 -6.97 10.79
N GLU A 42 9.75 -7.01 11.56
CA GLU A 42 9.34 -8.16 12.37
C GLU A 42 9.21 -9.44 11.52
N ARG A 43 8.83 -9.26 10.24
CA ARG A 43 8.69 -10.35 9.27
C ARG A 43 9.94 -10.60 8.44
N GLY A 44 11.06 -9.97 8.76
CA GLY A 44 12.33 -10.15 8.06
C GLY A 44 12.47 -9.34 6.77
N TYR A 45 11.59 -8.38 6.52
CA TYR A 45 11.75 -7.42 5.41
C TYR A 45 12.52 -6.19 5.91
N SER A 46 13.71 -5.99 5.39
CA SER A 46 14.62 -4.87 5.70
C SER A 46 14.99 -4.04 4.48
N GLY A 47 14.30 -4.24 3.35
CA GLY A 47 14.49 -3.44 2.14
C GLY A 47 13.97 -2.00 2.28
N PRO A 48 14.33 -1.10 1.35
CA PRO A 48 13.88 0.29 1.38
C PRO A 48 12.36 0.38 1.19
N VAL A 49 11.71 1.19 2.03
CA VAL A 49 10.25 1.39 2.03
C VAL A 49 9.89 2.76 1.49
N SER A 50 9.03 2.77 0.47
CA SER A 50 8.39 3.95 -0.08
C SER A 50 6.88 3.87 0.13
N ILE A 51 6.24 4.98 0.51
CA ILE A 51 4.80 5.04 0.77
C ILE A 51 4.21 6.22 0.00
N THR A 52 3.19 5.95 -0.82
CA THR A 52 2.38 6.97 -1.47
C THR A 52 0.94 6.84 -0.99
N ALA A 53 0.48 7.87 -0.30
CA ALA A 53 -0.89 8.03 0.13
C ALA A 53 -1.68 8.82 -0.94
N TYR A 54 -2.85 8.34 -1.31
CA TYR A 54 -3.72 8.94 -2.31
C TYR A 54 -4.93 9.54 -1.62
N GLY A 55 -5.12 10.85 -1.76
CA GLY A 55 -6.23 11.55 -1.14
C GLY A 55 -6.38 12.99 -1.62
N ASP A 56 -7.54 13.57 -1.32
CA ASP A 56 -7.78 14.99 -1.55
C ASP A 56 -7.18 15.81 -0.40
N GLN A 57 -6.02 16.45 -0.63
CA GLN A 57 -5.34 17.25 0.38
C GLN A 57 -6.19 18.47 0.81
N THR A 58 -7.11 18.94 -0.02
CA THR A 58 -8.00 20.06 0.33
C THR A 58 -9.06 19.66 1.36
N GLN A 59 -9.36 18.37 1.45
CA GLN A 59 -10.32 17.80 2.41
C GLN A 59 -9.63 17.08 3.57
N THR A 60 -8.31 16.86 3.48
CA THR A 60 -7.54 16.18 4.52
C THR A 60 -7.14 17.20 5.61
N PRO A 61 -7.38 16.92 6.90
CA PRO A 61 -6.98 17.83 7.97
C PRO A 61 -5.47 18.12 7.97
N GLY A 62 -5.08 19.38 8.17
CA GLY A 62 -3.68 19.81 8.06
C GLY A 62 -2.72 19.05 9.00
N HIS A 63 -3.17 18.69 10.21
CA HIS A 63 -2.35 17.91 11.16
C HIS A 63 -2.07 16.48 10.68
N ILE A 64 -2.98 15.89 9.89
CA ILE A 64 -2.76 14.57 9.26
C ILE A 64 -1.69 14.71 8.17
N LEU A 65 -1.84 15.67 7.26
CA LEU A 65 -0.84 15.92 6.21
C LEU A 65 0.54 16.22 6.79
N GLN A 66 0.61 17.06 7.82
CA GLN A 66 1.85 17.36 8.54
C GLN A 66 2.48 16.09 9.13
N GLY A 67 1.69 15.23 9.77
CA GLY A 67 2.17 13.96 10.30
C GLY A 67 2.75 13.04 9.23
N LEU A 68 2.06 12.90 8.09
CA LEU A 68 2.52 12.10 6.95
C LEU A 68 3.83 12.65 6.38
N PHE A 69 3.89 13.95 6.06
CA PHE A 69 5.09 14.57 5.52
C PHE A 69 6.28 14.53 6.48
N SER A 70 6.04 14.65 7.80
CA SER A 70 7.10 14.58 8.82
C SER A 70 7.86 13.26 8.83
N THR A 71 7.25 12.19 8.28
CA THR A 71 7.87 10.87 8.14
C THR A 71 8.24 10.53 6.71
N GLY A 72 8.11 11.46 5.77
CA GLY A 72 8.43 11.24 4.36
C GLY A 72 7.44 10.32 3.64
N VAL A 73 6.18 10.23 4.10
CA VAL A 73 5.09 9.67 3.31
C VAL A 73 4.73 10.69 2.22
N SER A 74 4.76 10.26 0.96
CA SER A 74 4.33 11.08 -0.17
C SER A 74 2.80 11.13 -0.22
N VAL A 75 2.22 12.29 -0.50
CA VAL A 75 0.77 12.44 -0.68
C VAL A 75 0.47 12.87 -2.11
N ALA A 76 -0.13 11.98 -2.90
CA ALA A 76 -0.60 12.27 -4.24
C ALA A 76 -1.98 12.95 -4.16
N GLN A 77 -2.08 14.17 -4.68
CA GLN A 77 -3.37 14.85 -4.79
C GLN A 77 -4.29 14.10 -5.75
N THR A 78 -5.43 13.65 -5.25
CA THR A 78 -6.47 13.02 -6.06
C THR A 78 -7.82 13.71 -5.86
N ARG A 79 -8.80 13.35 -6.69
CA ARG A 79 -10.22 13.56 -6.38
C ARG A 79 -10.82 12.21 -5.99
N PRO A 80 -11.88 12.16 -5.16
CA PRO A 80 -12.50 10.90 -4.75
C PRO A 80 -12.90 9.98 -5.91
N VAL A 81 -13.29 10.54 -7.05
CA VAL A 81 -13.70 9.79 -8.27
C VAL A 81 -12.55 9.25 -9.10
N SER A 82 -11.32 9.75 -8.90
CA SER A 82 -10.15 9.39 -9.72
C SER A 82 -9.04 8.73 -8.91
N THR A 83 -9.25 8.53 -7.60
CA THR A 83 -8.23 8.02 -6.67
C THR A 83 -7.68 6.67 -7.12
N HIS A 84 -8.56 5.70 -7.38
CA HIS A 84 -8.14 4.37 -7.83
C HIS A 84 -7.47 4.36 -9.19
N TYR A 85 -7.97 5.17 -10.14
CA TYR A 85 -7.37 5.30 -11.47
C TYR A 85 -5.93 5.82 -11.39
N ILE A 86 -5.70 6.87 -10.60
CA ILE A 86 -4.37 7.48 -10.43
C ILE A 86 -3.44 6.49 -9.72
N MET A 87 -3.92 5.87 -8.64
CA MET A 87 -3.17 4.86 -7.89
C MET A 87 -2.78 3.66 -8.76
N HIS A 88 -3.71 3.13 -9.57
CA HIS A 88 -3.43 2.05 -10.51
C HIS A 88 -2.40 2.47 -11.57
N ARG A 89 -2.55 3.67 -12.16
CA ARG A 89 -1.60 4.20 -13.15
C ARG A 89 -0.18 4.27 -12.59
N ASP A 90 -0.02 4.86 -11.42
CA ASP A 90 1.29 5.01 -10.77
C ASP A 90 1.90 3.64 -10.40
N MET A 91 1.06 2.68 -10.01
CA MET A 91 1.47 1.31 -9.75
C MET A 91 2.01 0.63 -11.03
N VAL A 92 1.32 0.78 -12.16
CA VAL A 92 1.78 0.25 -13.45
C VAL A 92 3.09 0.89 -13.89
N GLU A 93 3.22 2.21 -13.74
CA GLU A 93 4.47 2.93 -14.06
C GLU A 93 5.63 2.45 -13.19
N TRP A 94 5.42 2.33 -11.88
CA TRP A 94 6.44 1.87 -10.94
C TRP A 94 6.93 0.46 -11.28
N ARG A 95 6.05 -0.47 -11.67
CA ARG A 95 6.42 -1.83 -12.08
C ARG A 95 7.34 -1.85 -13.30
N GLY A 96 7.19 -0.89 -14.21
CA GLY A 96 8.08 -0.75 -15.38
C GLY A 96 9.51 -0.38 -15.00
N GLN A 97 9.70 0.29 -13.86
CA GLN A 97 11.00 0.75 -13.37
C GLN A 97 11.59 -0.17 -12.28
N ASN A 98 10.80 -1.07 -11.70
CA ASN A 98 11.16 -1.87 -10.53
C ASN A 98 10.82 -3.35 -10.72
N PRO A 99 11.53 -4.08 -11.60
CA PRO A 99 11.24 -5.50 -11.83
C PRO A 99 11.42 -6.36 -10.56
N PRO A 100 10.78 -7.54 -10.47
CA PRO A 100 10.94 -8.43 -9.32
C PRO A 100 12.41 -8.90 -9.13
N PRO A 101 12.83 -9.20 -7.89
CA PRO A 101 12.03 -9.23 -6.67
C PRO A 101 11.75 -7.83 -6.12
N ALA A 102 10.48 -7.59 -5.80
CA ALA A 102 10.03 -6.45 -5.02
C ALA A 102 8.74 -6.82 -4.29
N THR A 103 8.44 -6.09 -3.22
CA THR A 103 7.22 -6.25 -2.45
C THR A 103 6.28 -5.08 -2.71
N MET A 104 5.03 -5.40 -2.98
CA MET A 104 3.95 -4.44 -3.15
C MET A 104 2.97 -4.59 -2.00
N MET A 105 2.59 -3.47 -1.38
CA MET A 105 1.51 -3.44 -0.40
C MET A 105 0.40 -2.50 -0.88
N ILE A 106 -0.83 -2.99 -0.88
CA ILE A 106 -2.01 -2.19 -1.22
C ILE A 106 -2.86 -2.04 0.03
N ILE A 107 -3.13 -0.79 0.43
CA ILE A 107 -4.01 -0.45 1.54
C ILE A 107 -5.27 0.18 0.94
N SER A 108 -6.36 -0.58 0.83
CA SER A 108 -7.60 -0.13 0.19
C SER A 108 -8.73 -1.13 0.38
N ASP A 109 -9.90 -0.71 0.88
CA ASP A 109 -11.10 -1.56 0.98
C ASP A 109 -11.64 -2.01 -0.39
N GLU A 110 -11.30 -1.27 -1.45
CA GLU A 110 -11.76 -1.52 -2.82
C GLU A 110 -10.73 -2.35 -3.64
N VAL A 111 -9.98 -3.27 -3.02
CA VAL A 111 -9.16 -4.22 -3.81
C VAL A 111 -10.04 -5.12 -4.68
N PRO A 112 -11.09 -5.78 -4.15
CA PRO A 112 -12.06 -6.49 -4.97
C PRO A 112 -12.73 -5.56 -5.98
N GLY A 113 -12.84 -5.98 -7.24
CA GLY A 113 -13.50 -5.23 -8.30
C GLY A 113 -12.69 -4.09 -8.95
N VAL A 114 -11.68 -3.53 -8.27
CA VAL A 114 -10.85 -2.44 -8.82
C VAL A 114 -9.43 -2.89 -9.15
N PHE A 115 -8.76 -3.56 -8.22
CA PHE A 115 -7.34 -3.93 -8.36
C PHE A 115 -7.13 -5.44 -8.54
N ASP A 116 -8.08 -6.26 -8.10
CA ASP A 116 -8.01 -7.72 -8.04
C ASP A 116 -7.59 -8.41 -9.35
N TRP A 117 -8.21 -8.10 -10.48
CA TRP A 117 -7.92 -8.76 -11.75
C TRP A 117 -6.53 -8.46 -12.28
N ASP A 118 -6.06 -7.23 -12.10
CA ASP A 118 -4.70 -6.85 -12.48
C ASP A 118 -3.67 -7.52 -11.56
N LEU A 119 -3.90 -7.46 -10.23
CA LEU A 119 -3.02 -8.09 -9.25
C LEU A 119 -2.97 -9.61 -9.41
N LEU A 120 -4.08 -10.28 -9.72
CA LEU A 120 -4.12 -11.72 -9.96
C LEU A 120 -3.31 -12.09 -11.20
N ARG A 121 -3.47 -11.34 -12.30
CA ARG A 121 -2.67 -11.54 -13.52
C ARG A 121 -1.19 -11.27 -13.26
N LEU A 122 -0.87 -10.27 -12.44
CA LEU A 122 0.49 -9.94 -12.06
C LEU A 122 1.14 -11.11 -11.31
N GLN A 123 0.44 -11.69 -10.33
CA GLN A 123 0.93 -12.84 -9.55
C GLN A 123 1.22 -14.08 -10.42
N GLN A 124 0.43 -14.31 -11.47
CA GLN A 124 0.66 -15.44 -12.38
C GLN A 124 1.89 -15.25 -13.30
N ARG A 125 2.28 -14.00 -13.56
CA ARG A 125 3.28 -13.66 -14.58
C ARG A 125 4.62 -13.21 -14.00
N THR A 126 4.63 -12.85 -12.73
CA THR A 126 5.77 -12.19 -12.10
C THR A 126 5.98 -12.72 -10.70
N LEU A 127 7.12 -12.36 -10.11
CA LEU A 127 7.50 -12.80 -8.78
C LEU A 127 7.47 -11.63 -7.80
N TYR A 128 6.53 -10.70 -7.94
CA TYR A 128 6.28 -9.71 -6.90
C TYR A 128 5.69 -10.39 -5.66
N ASN A 129 6.16 -9.97 -4.49
CA ASN A 129 5.53 -10.33 -3.22
C ASN A 129 4.38 -9.35 -2.95
N LEU A 130 3.22 -9.83 -2.50
CA LEU A 130 2.01 -9.02 -2.34
C LEU A 130 1.50 -9.04 -0.89
N PHE A 131 1.25 -7.86 -0.36
CA PHE A 131 0.54 -7.63 0.91
C PHE A 131 -0.71 -6.79 0.66
N LEU A 132 -1.77 -7.10 1.40
CA LEU A 132 -3.00 -6.34 1.38
C LEU A 132 -3.34 -5.89 2.80
N ALA A 133 -3.87 -4.68 2.93
CA ALA A 133 -4.43 -4.18 4.16
C ALA A 133 -5.74 -3.45 3.89
N TYR A 134 -6.65 -3.54 4.84
CA TYR A 134 -8.02 -3.06 4.74
C TYR A 134 -8.39 -2.36 6.03
N SER A 135 -9.23 -1.33 5.96
CA SER A 135 -9.90 -0.77 7.14
C SER A 135 -11.17 -1.54 7.48
N VAL A 136 -11.80 -2.16 6.49
CA VAL A 136 -12.97 -3.03 6.63
C VAL A 136 -12.69 -4.32 5.89
N GLU A 137 -12.81 -5.45 6.58
CA GLU A 137 -12.59 -6.76 5.97
C GLU A 137 -13.57 -6.98 4.81
N PRO A 138 -13.10 -7.36 3.61
CA PRO A 138 -13.97 -7.48 2.46
C PRO A 138 -14.94 -8.65 2.61
N GLU A 139 -16.23 -8.40 2.35
CA GLU A 139 -17.29 -9.42 2.41
C GLU A 139 -17.21 -10.46 1.27
N VAL A 140 -16.28 -10.28 0.33
CA VAL A 140 -16.12 -11.10 -0.87
C VAL A 140 -14.76 -11.81 -0.84
N VAL A 141 -14.72 -13.05 -1.36
CA VAL A 141 -13.50 -13.86 -1.45
C VAL A 141 -12.42 -13.13 -2.25
N ILE A 142 -11.29 -12.84 -1.62
CA ILE A 142 -10.08 -12.37 -2.30
C ILE A 142 -9.39 -13.58 -2.96
N LEU A 143 -9.29 -13.57 -4.29
CA LEU A 143 -8.60 -14.64 -5.05
C LEU A 143 -7.07 -14.42 -5.16
N LEU A 144 -6.53 -13.42 -4.47
CA LEU A 144 -5.10 -13.11 -4.48
C LEU A 144 -4.36 -14.01 -3.49
N CYS A 145 -3.23 -14.57 -3.90
CA CYS A 145 -2.33 -15.25 -2.97
C CYS A 145 -1.56 -14.18 -2.19
N THR A 146 -2.11 -13.71 -1.09
CA THR A 146 -1.42 -12.75 -0.22
C THR A 146 -0.41 -13.48 0.64
N SER A 147 0.77 -12.89 0.79
CA SER A 147 1.72 -13.39 1.79
C SER A 147 1.21 -13.09 3.20
N GLU A 148 0.41 -12.02 3.35
CA GLU A 148 -0.33 -11.61 4.55
C GLU A 148 -1.47 -10.63 4.25
N GLU A 149 -2.44 -10.61 5.17
CA GLU A 149 -3.58 -9.67 5.24
C GLU A 149 -3.57 -8.98 6.60
N TRP A 150 -3.68 -7.65 6.61
CA TRP A 150 -3.69 -6.86 7.85
C TRP A 150 -5.05 -6.15 7.99
N CYS A 151 -5.69 -6.33 9.14
CA CYS A 151 -6.90 -5.62 9.58
C CYS A 151 -6.54 -4.58 10.64
#